data_AF-A0A6C0TRX2-F1
#
_entry.id   AF-A0A6C0TRX2-F1
#
_cell.length_a   1.000
_cell.length_b   1.000
_cell.length_c   1.000
_cell.angle_alpha   90.00
_cell.angle_beta   90.00
_cell.angle_gamma   90.00
#
_symmetry.space_group_name_H-M   'P 1'
#
loop_
_entity.id
_entity.type
_entity.pdbx_description
1 polymer ?
#
loop_
_entity_poly.entity_id
_entity_poly.type
_entity_poly.pdbx_seq_one_letter_code
_entity_poly.pdbx_strand_id
1 'polypeptide(L)'
;MKCIKIAGLFCAVTLASGCATGLNSMQEREYRAMQSENVLVEEKSPTAGAVLGILPGGGSFYAREPALGIVNLLFWPLSILWDPISGRDGAMAINYDLSKQKLKRDLASEMSELDNQLTLGQVTNVEYVAEKRKVEKKYDFQ
;
A
#
# COMPACT_ATOMS: atom_id res chain seq x y z
N MET A 1 12.36 35.14 -24.37
CA MET A 1 11.20 35.10 -23.44
C MET A 1 10.24 33.92 -23.67
N LYS A 2 10.09 33.34 -24.86
CA LYS A 2 9.24 32.15 -25.10
C LYS A 2 9.72 30.89 -24.34
N CYS A 3 11.02 30.63 -24.29
CA CYS A 3 11.58 29.48 -23.58
C CYS A 3 11.34 29.52 -22.06
N ILE A 4 11.30 30.71 -21.45
CA ILE A 4 10.99 30.88 -20.01
C ILE A 4 9.53 30.54 -19.72
N LYS A 5 8.60 30.92 -20.62
CA LYS A 5 7.17 30.58 -20.48
C LYS A 5 6.91 29.08 -20.66
N ILE A 6 7.65 28.43 -21.58
CA ILE A 6 7.55 26.98 -21.81
C ILE A 6 8.15 26.21 -20.62
N ALA A 7 9.28 26.65 -20.08
CA ALA A 7 9.90 26.05 -18.89
C ALA A 7 9.00 26.19 -17.64
N GLY A 8 8.34 27.34 -17.45
CA GLY A 8 7.39 27.54 -16.36
C GLY A 8 6.13 26.68 -16.47
N LEU A 9 5.62 26.48 -17.69
CA LEU A 9 4.47 25.60 -17.93
C LEU A 9 4.83 24.12 -17.73
N PHE A 10 6.03 23.70 -18.13
CA PHE A 10 6.49 22.33 -17.93
C PHE A 10 6.71 22.00 -16.45
N CYS A 11 7.26 22.93 -15.66
CA CYS A 11 7.37 22.78 -14.20
C CYS A 11 6.00 22.69 -13.51
N ALA A 12 4.99 23.43 -13.98
CA ALA A 12 3.65 23.38 -13.42
C ALA A 12 2.95 22.03 -13.70
N VAL A 13 3.19 21.42 -14.85
CA VAL A 13 2.59 20.12 -15.23
C VAL A 13 3.28 18.96 -14.49
N THR A 14 4.58 19.04 -14.22
CA THR A 14 5.28 18.03 -13.40
C THR A 14 4.92 18.10 -11.91
N LEU A 15 4.59 19.29 -11.41
CA LEU A 15 4.11 19.47 -10.02
C LEU A 15 2.69 18.93 -9.81
N ALA A 16 1.89 18.83 -10.87
CA ALA A 16 0.52 18.32 -10.79
C ALA A 16 0.42 16.78 -10.79
N SER A 17 1.52 16.06 -11.05
CA SER A 17 1.48 14.62 -11.39
C SER A 17 2.33 13.70 -10.51
N GLY A 18 2.84 14.14 -9.35
CA GLY A 18 3.72 13.25 -8.58
C GLY A 18 4.03 13.60 -7.12
N CYS A 19 3.13 14.27 -6.38
CA CYS A 19 3.25 14.18 -4.92
C CYS A 19 2.87 12.74 -4.52
N ALA A 20 3.82 12.03 -3.89
CA ALA A 20 3.67 10.69 -3.33
C ALA A 20 2.24 10.49 -2.80
N THR A 21 1.44 9.71 -3.54
CA THR A 21 0.07 9.44 -3.13
C THR A 21 0.13 8.33 -2.10
N GLY A 22 0.10 8.70 -0.82
CA GLY A 22 -0.21 7.78 0.25
C GLY A 22 -1.55 7.08 0.04
N LEU A 23 -1.91 6.21 0.97
CA LEU A 23 -3.20 5.55 0.98
C LEU A 23 -4.35 6.57 0.91
N ASN A 24 -5.34 6.33 0.05
CA ASN A 24 -6.58 7.12 0.07
C ASN A 24 -7.35 6.82 1.37
N SER A 25 -8.23 7.74 1.79
CA SER A 25 -9.10 7.63 2.97
C SER A 25 -9.78 6.26 3.14
N MET A 26 -10.24 5.63 2.05
CA MET A 26 -10.80 4.28 2.08
C MET A 26 -9.73 3.23 2.44
N GLN A 27 -8.61 3.24 1.72
CA GLN A 27 -7.51 2.29 1.94
C GLN A 27 -6.87 2.48 3.31
N GLU A 28 -6.83 3.69 3.85
CA GLU A 28 -6.35 3.94 5.21
C GLU A 28 -7.27 3.33 6.27
N ARG A 29 -8.60 3.35 6.06
CA ARG A 29 -9.54 2.64 6.94
C ARG A 29 -9.36 1.13 6.86
N GLU A 30 -9.25 0.57 5.66
CA GLU A 30 -8.95 -0.85 5.47
C GLU A 30 -7.61 -1.23 6.13
N TYR A 31 -6.56 -0.42 5.96
CA TYR A 31 -5.26 -0.63 6.58
C TYR A 31 -5.34 -0.66 8.11
N ARG A 32 -6.09 0.28 8.70
CA ARG A 32 -6.31 0.31 10.16
C ARG A 32 -7.13 -0.89 10.64
N ALA A 33 -8.12 -1.34 9.87
CA ALA A 33 -8.88 -2.55 10.18
C ALA A 33 -7.97 -3.80 10.15
N MET A 34 -7.12 -3.93 9.13
CA MET A 34 -6.12 -5.00 9.05
C MET A 34 -5.12 -4.94 10.22
N GLN A 35 -4.74 -3.73 10.65
CA GLN A 35 -3.85 -3.53 11.80
C GLN A 35 -4.53 -3.92 13.12
N SER A 36 -5.79 -3.53 13.34
CA SER A 36 -6.53 -3.88 14.57
C SER A 36 -6.79 -5.38 14.71
N GLU A 37 -6.98 -6.07 13.58
CA GLU A 37 -7.21 -7.51 13.52
C GLU A 37 -5.90 -8.32 13.46
N ASN A 38 -4.73 -7.65 13.55
CA ASN A 38 -3.39 -8.25 13.50
C ASN A 38 -3.13 -9.10 12.23
N VAL A 39 -3.82 -8.79 11.13
CA VAL A 39 -3.63 -9.46 9.83
C VAL A 39 -2.72 -8.66 8.89
N LEU A 40 -2.26 -7.50 9.34
CA LEU A 40 -1.36 -6.64 8.59
C LEU A 40 0.04 -7.27 8.45
N VAL A 41 0.55 -7.31 7.22
CA VAL A 41 1.91 -7.73 6.90
C VAL A 41 2.81 -6.48 6.87
N GLU A 42 3.67 -6.36 7.88
CA GLU A 42 4.66 -5.28 7.95
C GLU A 42 5.98 -5.69 7.28
N GLU A 43 6.11 -5.43 5.97
CA GLU A 43 7.40 -5.59 5.26
C GLU A 43 8.31 -4.37 5.49
N LYS A 44 7.71 -3.18 5.61
CA LYS A 44 8.42 -1.92 5.81
C LYS A 44 7.86 -1.17 7.01
N SER A 45 8.74 -0.69 7.88
CA SER A 45 8.33 0.13 9.01
C SER A 45 8.04 1.57 8.53
N PRO A 46 6.83 2.11 8.75
CA PRO A 46 6.52 3.50 8.42
C PRO A 46 7.43 4.48 9.17
N THR A 47 7.81 4.14 10.40
CA THR A 47 8.75 4.93 11.21
C THR A 47 10.15 4.94 10.61
N ALA A 48 10.64 3.79 10.12
CA ALA A 48 11.92 3.72 9.43
C ALA A 48 11.90 4.56 8.14
N GLY A 49 10.80 4.51 7.37
CA GLY A 49 10.62 5.36 6.19
C GLY A 49 10.67 6.85 6.51
N ALA A 50 10.04 7.27 7.60
CA ALA A 50 10.07 8.66 8.06
C ALA A 50 11.48 9.11 8.48
N VAL A 51 12.20 8.28 9.25
CA VAL A 51 13.56 8.59 9.70
C VAL A 51 14.54 8.65 8.53
N LEU A 52 14.44 7.70 7.60
CA LEU A 52 15.26 7.70 6.38
C LEU A 52 14.94 8.88 5.46
N GLY A 53 13.74 9.47 5.56
CA GLY A 53 13.38 10.71 4.87
C GLY A 53 14.09 11.97 5.37
N ILE A 54 14.79 11.89 6.50
CA ILE A 54 15.72 12.94 6.95
C ILE A 54 17.07 12.79 6.24
N LEU A 55 17.27 11.78 5.41
CA LEU A 55 18.40 11.71 4.50
C LEU A 55 17.94 12.14 3.11
N PRO A 56 18.83 12.70 2.28
CA PRO A 56 18.46 13.16 0.95
C PRO A 56 17.87 12.02 0.09
N GLY A 57 16.55 12.02 -0.05
CA GLY A 57 15.78 11.03 -0.79
C GLY A 57 15.67 9.66 -0.11
N GLY A 58 16.16 9.51 1.13
CA GLY A 58 16.22 8.21 1.80
C GLY A 58 14.84 7.62 2.09
N GLY A 59 13.84 8.47 2.36
CA GLY A 59 12.45 8.04 2.57
C GLY A 59 11.86 7.48 1.28
N SER A 60 12.03 8.20 0.18
CA SER A 60 11.56 7.78 -1.16
C SER A 60 12.28 6.51 -1.67
N PHE A 61 13.59 6.38 -1.46
CA PHE A 61 14.30 5.13 -1.79
C PHE A 61 13.80 3.96 -0.93
N TYR A 62 13.54 4.19 0.35
CA TYR A 62 12.95 3.18 1.23
C TYR A 62 11.55 2.78 0.77
N ALA A 63 10.72 3.72 0.33
CA ALA A 63 9.39 3.49 -0.23
C ALA A 63 9.39 2.85 -1.64
N ARG A 64 10.56 2.46 -2.19
CA ARG A 64 10.71 1.94 -3.57
C ARG A 64 10.28 2.94 -4.65
N GLU A 65 10.45 4.23 -4.38
CA GLU A 65 10.12 5.33 -5.30
C GLU A 65 11.41 6.06 -5.75
N PRO A 66 12.23 5.46 -6.64
CA PRO A 66 13.53 6.00 -7.00
C PRO A 66 13.46 7.34 -7.73
N ALA A 67 12.39 7.58 -8.49
CA ALA A 67 12.18 8.87 -9.17
C ALA A 67 12.02 10.01 -8.16
N LEU A 68 11.24 9.79 -7.09
CA LEU A 68 11.07 10.76 -6.01
C LEU A 68 12.35 10.91 -5.18
N GLY A 69 13.09 9.82 -4.97
CA GLY A 69 14.41 9.86 -4.33
C GLY A 69 15.39 10.77 -5.06
N ILE A 70 15.45 10.70 -6.40
CA ILE A 70 16.30 11.56 -7.21
C ILE A 70 15.87 13.03 -7.11
N VAL A 71 14.57 13.32 -7.14
CA VAL A 71 14.05 14.68 -6.96
C VAL A 71 14.41 15.20 -5.56
N ASN A 72 14.21 14.41 -4.52
CA ASN A 72 14.49 14.82 -3.15
C ASN A 72 15.98 15.01 -2.87
N LEU A 73 16.85 14.29 -3.58
CA LEU A 73 18.29 14.51 -3.58
C LEU A 73 18.66 15.87 -4.20
N LEU A 74 18.00 16.27 -5.30
CA LEU A 74 18.21 17.56 -5.97
C LEU A 74 17.70 18.76 -5.14
N PHE A 75 16.62 18.57 -4.39
CA PHE A 75 16.00 19.61 -3.56
C PHE A 75 16.45 19.57 -2.09
N TRP A 76 17.46 18.78 -1.76
CA TRP A 76 18.06 18.76 -0.43
C TRP A 76 18.71 20.12 -0.12
N PRO A 77 18.51 20.72 1.08
CA PRO A 77 17.87 20.18 2.28
C PRO A 77 16.37 20.52 2.43
N LEU A 78 15.76 21.24 1.49
CA LEU A 78 14.33 21.58 1.57
C LEU A 78 13.45 20.33 1.62
N SER A 79 13.89 19.23 1.01
CA SER A 79 13.16 17.96 0.98
C SER A 79 12.91 17.29 2.32
N ILE A 80 13.58 17.71 3.41
CA ILE A 80 13.26 17.28 4.79
C ILE A 80 11.81 17.58 5.16
N LEU A 81 11.21 18.61 4.54
CA LEU A 81 9.82 19.00 4.83
C LEU A 81 8.78 18.00 4.31
N TRP A 82 9.12 17.15 3.32
CA TRP A 82 8.15 16.26 2.68
C TRP A 82 8.62 14.81 2.46
N ASP A 83 9.93 14.54 2.36
CA ASP A 83 10.47 13.17 2.17
C ASP A 83 10.22 12.24 3.38
N PRO A 84 10.20 12.70 4.65
CA PRO A 84 9.76 11.85 5.77
C PRO A 84 8.29 11.41 5.63
N ILE A 85 7.44 12.28 5.11
CA ILE A 85 6.02 11.98 4.90
C ILE A 85 5.87 11.00 3.74
N SER A 86 6.57 11.21 2.62
CA SER A 86 6.52 10.28 1.49
C SER A 86 7.09 8.90 1.85
N GLY A 87 8.19 8.84 2.61
CA GLY A 87 8.77 7.59 3.05
C GLY A 87 7.85 6.78 3.97
N ARG A 88 7.14 7.46 4.88
CA ARG A 88 6.13 6.84 5.75
C ARG A 88 4.93 6.34 4.93
N ASP A 89 4.39 7.19 4.08
CA ASP A 89 3.16 6.91 3.35
C ASP A 89 3.37 5.82 2.29
N GLY A 90 4.54 5.80 1.63
CA GLY A 90 4.94 4.73 0.72
C GLY A 90 5.19 3.40 1.44
N ALA A 91 5.74 3.41 2.66
CA ALA A 91 5.85 2.21 3.48
C ALA A 91 4.47 1.63 3.85
N MET A 92 3.51 2.49 4.23
CA MET A 92 2.13 2.06 4.49
C MET A 92 1.45 1.49 3.25
N ALA A 93 1.64 2.12 2.08
CA ALA A 93 1.11 1.61 0.81
C ALA A 93 1.65 0.22 0.46
N ILE A 94 2.97 0.00 0.62
CA ILE A 94 3.59 -1.31 0.40
C ILE A 94 3.00 -2.36 1.33
N ASN A 95 2.91 -2.06 2.64
CA ASN A 95 2.33 -2.99 3.61
C ASN A 95 0.86 -3.30 3.32
N TYR A 96 0.07 -2.30 2.93
CA TYR A 96 -1.32 -2.48 2.53
C TYR A 96 -1.45 -3.44 1.34
N ASP A 97 -0.71 -3.21 0.26
CA ASP A 97 -0.79 -4.02 -0.96
C ASP A 97 -0.36 -5.48 -0.71
N LEU A 98 0.68 -5.68 0.11
CA LEU A 98 1.15 -7.00 0.50
C LEU A 98 0.13 -7.73 1.38
N SER A 99 -0.45 -7.03 2.36
CA SER A 99 -1.49 -7.58 3.22
C SER A 99 -2.69 -7.99 2.39
N LYS A 100 -3.15 -7.14 1.46
CA LYS A 100 -4.26 -7.45 0.56
C LYS A 100 -3.96 -8.64 -0.34
N GLN A 101 -2.75 -8.75 -0.87
CA GLN A 101 -2.34 -9.92 -1.65
C GLN A 101 -2.32 -11.19 -0.80
N LYS A 102 -1.81 -11.12 0.43
CA LYS A 102 -1.79 -12.26 1.36
C LYS A 102 -3.21 -12.73 1.68
N LEU A 103 -4.09 -11.82 2.09
CA LEU A 103 -5.49 -12.12 2.41
C LEU A 103 -6.22 -12.76 1.22
N LYS A 104 -6.00 -12.27 0.00
CA LYS A 104 -6.56 -12.87 -1.21
C LYS A 104 -6.05 -14.29 -1.46
N ARG A 105 -4.77 -14.56 -1.23
CA ARG A 105 -4.19 -15.90 -1.37
C ARG A 105 -4.73 -16.85 -0.30
N ASP A 106 -4.81 -16.39 0.94
CA ASP A 106 -5.31 -17.18 2.07
C ASP A 106 -6.81 -17.51 1.86
N LEU A 107 -7.61 -16.53 1.43
CA LEU A 107 -9.02 -16.75 1.02
C LEU A 107 -9.12 -17.77 -0.12
N ALA A 108 -8.31 -17.65 -1.18
CA ALA A 108 -8.35 -18.57 -2.30
C ALA A 108 -7.96 -20.01 -1.89
N SER A 109 -7.01 -20.14 -0.96
CA SER A 109 -6.61 -21.44 -0.40
C SER A 109 -7.74 -22.06 0.41
N GLU A 110 -8.33 -21.33 1.37
CA GLU A 110 -9.45 -21.84 2.19
C GLU A 110 -10.68 -22.18 1.33
N MET A 111 -10.97 -21.38 0.29
CA MET A 111 -12.03 -21.66 -0.67
C MET A 111 -11.75 -22.93 -1.48
N SER A 112 -10.52 -23.12 -1.95
CA SER A 112 -10.13 -24.33 -2.69
C SER A 112 -10.21 -25.59 -1.82
N GLU A 113 -9.87 -25.50 -0.54
CA GLU A 113 -10.04 -26.59 0.41
C GLU A 113 -11.52 -26.94 0.61
N LEU A 114 -12.37 -25.93 0.76
CA LEU A 114 -13.82 -26.11 0.89
C LEU A 114 -14.44 -26.75 -0.38
N ASP A 115 -14.00 -26.34 -1.57
CA ASP A 115 -14.43 -26.93 -2.85
C ASP A 115 -13.98 -28.40 -2.97
N ASN A 116 -12.78 -28.73 -2.49
CA ASN A 116 -12.30 -30.10 -2.44
C ASN A 116 -13.12 -30.96 -1.48
N GLN A 117 -13.48 -30.43 -0.29
CA GLN A 117 -14.32 -31.13 0.68
C GLN A 117 -15.71 -31.44 0.10
N LEU A 118 -16.30 -30.50 -0.64
CA LEU A 118 -17.58 -30.72 -1.33
C LEU A 118 -17.45 -31.81 -2.39
N THR A 119 -16.38 -31.76 -3.19
CA THR A 119 -16.09 -32.75 -4.25
C THR A 119 -15.89 -34.16 -3.69
N LEU A 120 -15.24 -34.27 -2.52
CA LEU A 120 -15.03 -35.53 -1.80
C LEU A 120 -16.27 -36.00 -1.03
N GLY A 121 -17.37 -35.23 -1.03
CA GLY A 121 -18.59 -35.55 -0.31
C GLY A 121 -18.47 -35.44 1.21
N GLN A 122 -17.45 -34.73 1.71
CA GLN A 122 -17.22 -34.53 3.15
C GLN A 122 -18.16 -33.48 3.75
N VAL A 123 -18.69 -32.57 2.91
CA VAL A 123 -19.67 -31.55 3.29
C VAL A 123 -20.85 -31.57 2.33
N THR A 124 -22.04 -31.29 2.84
CA THR A 124 -23.25 -31.14 2.03
C THR A 124 -23.31 -29.76 1.35
N ASN A 125 -24.12 -29.62 0.30
CA ASN A 125 -24.32 -28.32 -0.38
C ASN A 125 -24.80 -27.20 0.57
N VAL A 126 -25.60 -27.54 1.59
CA VAL A 126 -26.10 -26.56 2.56
C VAL A 126 -24.98 -26.10 3.50
N GLU A 127 -24.15 -27.04 3.98
CA GLU A 127 -22.98 -26.74 4.81
C GLU A 127 -21.94 -25.95 4.03
N TYR A 128 -21.68 -26.31 2.77
CA TYR A 128 -20.79 -25.58 1.88
C TYR A 128 -21.18 -24.10 1.78
N VAL A 129 -22.45 -23.80 1.52
CA VAL A 129 -22.92 -22.40 1.41
C VAL A 129 -22.76 -21.64 2.74
N ALA A 130 -22.98 -22.31 3.87
CA ALA A 130 -22.81 -21.71 5.18
C ALA A 130 -21.33 -21.41 5.50
N GLU A 131 -20.43 -22.38 5.27
CA GLU A 131 -18.99 -22.22 5.50
C GLU A 131 -18.37 -21.21 4.53
N LYS A 132 -18.75 -21.23 3.25
CA LYS A 132 -18.33 -20.23 2.27
C LYS A 132 -18.58 -18.80 2.75
N ARG A 133 -19.79 -18.53 3.29
CA ARG A 133 -20.13 -17.20 3.83
C ARG A 133 -19.29 -16.82 5.05
N LYS A 134 -18.92 -17.80 5.89
CA LYS A 134 -18.05 -17.55 7.05
C LYS A 134 -16.63 -17.22 6.60
N VAL A 135 -16.09 -17.96 5.63
CA VAL A 135 -14.77 -17.69 5.03
C VAL A 135 -14.76 -16.32 4.37
N GLU A 136 -15.73 -16.01 3.51
CA GLU A 136 -15.83 -14.69 2.87
C GLU A 136 -15.89 -13.55 3.89
N LYS A 137 -16.69 -13.70 4.95
CA LYS A 137 -16.80 -12.71 6.02
C LYS A 137 -15.51 -12.56 6.84
N LYS A 138 -14.75 -13.63 7.04
CA LYS A 138 -13.47 -13.63 7.78
C LYS A 138 -12.40 -12.78 7.08
N TYR A 139 -12.47 -12.68 5.76
CA TYR A 139 -11.50 -11.93 4.93
C TYR A 139 -12.05 -10.59 4.41
N ASP A 140 -13.25 -10.19 4.84
CA ASP A 140 -13.87 -8.94 4.44
C ASP A 140 -13.40 -7.79 5.34
N PHE A 141 -12.50 -6.96 4.81
CA PHE A 141 -11.92 -5.81 5.51
C PHE A 141 -12.29 -4.47 4.83
N GLN A 142 -13.42 -4.42 4.11
CA GLN A 142 -13.92 -3.24 3.40
C GLN A 142 -14.79 -2.31 4.25
#